data_AF-A0A1Y2JG78-F1
#
_entry.id   AF-A0A1Y2JG78-F1
#
_cell.length_a   1.000
_cell.length_b   1.000
_cell.length_c   1.000
_cell.angle_alpha   90.00
_cell.angle_beta   90.00
_cell.angle_gamma   90.00
#
_symmetry.space_group_name_H-M   'P 1'
#
loop_
_entity.id
_entity.type
_entity.pdbx_description
1 polymer ?
#
loop_
_entity_poly.entity_id
_entity_poly.type
_entity_poly.pdbx_seq_one_letter_code
_entity_poly.pdbx_strand_id
1 'polypeptide(L)'
;MHRHLAIAVLAAVSTLTVAASSTAASATEVQDNYCLQGRQSGYPGNCEFSTYEQCRATASGTNESCGINPMRAYAPQQQRHVLHRSRD
;
A
#
# COMPACT_ATOMS: atom_id res chain seq x y z
N MET A 1 -21.28 49.45 -12.47
CA MET A 1 -19.97 48.75 -12.48
C MET A 1 -20.01 47.56 -11.49
N HIS A 2 -20.92 46.61 -11.71
CA HIS A 2 -21.09 45.39 -10.90
C HIS A 2 -20.93 44.13 -11.76
N ARG A 3 -20.16 44.24 -12.85
CA ARG A 3 -19.89 43.15 -13.80
C ARG A 3 -18.59 42.42 -13.48
N HIS A 4 -17.99 42.71 -12.33
CA HIS A 4 -16.79 42.05 -11.81
C HIS A 4 -17.14 41.05 -10.69
N LEU A 5 -18.41 40.97 -10.27
CA LEU A 5 -18.95 39.91 -9.41
C LEU A 5 -19.20 38.60 -10.19
N ALA A 6 -18.37 38.32 -11.20
CA ALA A 6 -18.30 37.02 -11.85
C ALA A 6 -16.98 36.32 -11.49
N ILE A 7 -16.37 36.69 -10.35
CA ILE A 7 -15.38 35.88 -9.67
C ILE A 7 -16.13 34.70 -9.04
N ALA A 8 -16.38 33.68 -9.83
CA ALA A 8 -16.46 32.32 -9.35
C ALA A 8 -15.65 31.47 -10.31
N VAL A 9 -14.35 31.79 -10.40
CA VAL A 9 -13.34 30.91 -10.97
C VAL A 9 -13.29 29.69 -10.05
N LEU A 10 -14.15 28.72 -10.31
CA LEU A 10 -14.04 27.37 -9.80
C LEU A 10 -12.92 26.69 -10.59
N ALA A 11 -11.69 27.08 -10.30
CA ALA A 11 -10.52 26.32 -10.70
C ALA A 11 -10.47 25.07 -9.83
N ALA A 12 -11.21 24.02 -10.24
CA ALA A 12 -11.05 22.69 -9.69
C ALA A 12 -9.71 22.13 -10.18
N VAL A 13 -8.63 22.48 -9.48
CA VAL A 13 -7.32 21.88 -9.69
C VAL A 13 -7.33 20.52 -8.99
N SER A 14 -7.74 19.48 -9.71
CA SER A 14 -7.56 18.10 -9.28
C SER A 14 -6.14 17.66 -9.62
N THR A 15 -5.16 17.99 -8.77
CA THR A 15 -3.84 17.37 -8.86
C THR A 15 -3.95 15.93 -8.39
N LEU A 16 -4.21 15.01 -9.31
CA LEU A 16 -4.10 13.58 -9.07
C LEU A 16 -2.61 13.20 -9.16
N THR A 17 -1.86 13.44 -8.08
CA THR A 17 -0.49 12.92 -7.97
C THR A 17 -0.56 11.44 -7.61
N VAL A 18 -0.61 10.57 -8.61
CA VAL A 18 -0.27 9.15 -8.42
C VAL A 18 1.25 9.08 -8.32
N ALA A 19 1.77 9.27 -7.10
CA ALA A 19 3.12 8.84 -6.79
C ALA A 19 3.11 7.31 -6.81
N ALA A 20 3.35 6.72 -7.98
CA ALA A 20 3.76 5.33 -8.08
C ALA A 20 5.20 5.27 -7.54
N SER A 21 5.32 5.23 -6.22
CA SER A 21 6.58 5.01 -5.52
C SER A 21 6.96 3.55 -5.72
N SER A 22 7.55 3.21 -6.86
CA SER A 22 8.26 1.95 -7.02
C SER A 22 9.54 2.03 -6.20
N THR A 23 9.43 1.81 -4.90
CA THR A 23 10.58 1.80 -4.00
C THR A 23 11.12 0.38 -3.98
N ALA A 24 12.24 0.17 -4.69
CA ALA A 24 13.03 -1.04 -4.54
C ALA A 24 13.31 -1.28 -3.06
N ALA A 25 13.07 -2.53 -2.64
CA ALA A 25 13.24 -3.08 -1.30
C ALA A 25 14.32 -2.34 -0.48
N SER A 26 13.85 -1.40 0.33
CA SER A 26 14.64 -0.74 1.36
C SER A 26 14.05 -1.22 2.68
N ALA A 27 14.88 -1.70 3.59
CA ALA A 27 14.49 -2.13 4.93
C ALA A 27 14.07 -0.94 5.83
N THR A 28 13.18 -0.10 5.30
CA THR A 28 12.47 1.00 5.94
C THR A 28 11.07 0.47 6.20
N GLU A 29 10.74 0.27 7.48
CA GLU A 29 9.42 -0.09 7.99
C GLU A 29 8.78 -1.28 7.25
N VAL A 30 8.79 -2.46 7.86
CA VAL A 30 8.21 -3.68 7.28
C VAL A 30 6.66 -3.55 7.23
N GLN A 31 6.17 -2.76 6.27
CA GLN A 31 4.78 -2.42 6.01
C GLN A 31 4.17 -3.40 5.00
N ASP A 32 4.36 -4.69 5.25
CA ASP A 32 3.98 -5.78 4.36
C ASP A 32 2.93 -6.68 5.01
N ASN A 33 1.96 -6.05 5.69
CA ASN A 33 0.89 -6.75 6.41
C ASN A 33 -0.19 -7.23 5.45
N TYR A 34 -0.53 -6.37 4.50
CA TYR A 34 -1.60 -6.60 3.54
C TYR A 34 -1.09 -6.41 2.13
N CYS A 35 -1.60 -7.25 1.23
CA CYS A 35 -1.29 -7.23 -0.19
C CYS A 35 -2.53 -6.93 -1.01
N LEU A 36 -2.38 -6.04 -1.99
CA LEU A 36 -3.33 -5.81 -3.06
C LEU A 36 -3.18 -6.90 -4.11
N GLN A 37 -4.19 -7.75 -4.24
CA GLN A 37 -4.22 -8.97 -5.04
C GLN A 37 -5.28 -8.87 -6.12
N GLY A 38 -4.91 -9.21 -7.34
CA GLY A 38 -5.84 -9.22 -8.46
C GLY A 38 -5.13 -9.53 -9.76
N ARG A 39 -5.86 -9.45 -10.87
CA ARG A 39 -5.29 -9.76 -12.19
C ARG A 39 -4.14 -8.84 -12.59
N GLN A 40 -4.16 -7.59 -12.12
CA GLN A 40 -3.14 -6.60 -12.44
C GLN A 40 -1.93 -6.71 -11.51
N SER A 41 -2.16 -6.80 -10.19
CA SER A 41 -1.09 -6.96 -9.20
C SER A 41 -0.46 -8.37 -9.13
N GLY A 42 -1.14 -9.41 -9.63
CA GLY A 42 -0.67 -10.79 -9.56
C GLY A 42 -0.71 -11.39 -8.14
N TYR A 43 0.09 -12.43 -7.89
CA TYR A 43 0.28 -13.07 -6.59
C TYR A 43 1.79 -13.06 -6.21
N PRO A 44 2.17 -12.64 -4.99
CA PRO A 44 1.32 -12.29 -3.85
C PRO A 44 0.64 -10.93 -3.93
N GLY A 45 0.93 -10.13 -4.96
CA GLY A 45 0.37 -8.79 -5.17
C GLY A 45 1.30 -7.65 -4.74
N ASN A 46 0.77 -6.43 -4.63
CA ASN A 46 1.49 -5.31 -4.01
C ASN A 46 1.32 -5.37 -2.48
N CYS A 47 2.38 -5.68 -1.74
CA CYS A 47 2.39 -5.83 -0.29
C CYS A 47 3.02 -4.63 0.44
N GLU A 48 2.73 -3.39 0.04
CA GLU A 48 3.26 -2.18 0.69
C GLU A 48 2.35 -1.62 1.80
N PHE A 49 1.27 -2.34 2.14
CA PHE A 49 0.25 -1.86 3.07
C PHE A 49 0.43 -2.41 4.48
N SER A 50 0.43 -1.51 5.46
CA SER A 50 0.46 -1.84 6.88
C SER A 50 -0.92 -2.13 7.46
N THR A 51 -1.98 -1.52 6.91
CA THR A 51 -3.37 -1.71 7.33
C THR A 51 -4.27 -2.13 6.17
N TYR A 52 -5.36 -2.82 6.50
CA TYR A 52 -6.34 -3.26 5.51
C TYR A 52 -7.07 -2.08 4.87
N GLU A 53 -7.32 -1.01 5.63
CA GLU A 53 -7.96 0.23 5.16
C GLU A 53 -7.13 0.89 4.08
N GLN A 54 -5.81 0.94 4.26
CA GLN A 54 -4.89 1.56 3.32
C GLN A 54 -4.84 0.77 2.00
N CYS A 55 -4.78 -0.57 2.10
CA CYS A 55 -4.90 -1.43 0.93
C CYS A 55 -6.25 -1.24 0.22
N ARG A 56 -7.36 -1.20 0.97
CA ARG A 56 -8.71 -1.07 0.42
C ARG A 56 -8.93 0.28 -0.25
N ALA A 57 -8.32 1.35 0.27
CA ALA A 57 -8.32 2.65 -0.38
C ALA A 57 -7.64 2.58 -1.76
N THR A 58 -6.53 1.85 -1.89
CA THR A 58 -5.88 1.63 -3.19
C THR A 58 -6.65 0.68 -4.11
N ALA A 59 -7.31 -0.35 -3.55
CA ALA A 59 -8.19 -1.24 -4.30
C ALA A 59 -9.46 -0.56 -4.83
N SER A 60 -9.85 0.57 -4.21
CA SER A 60 -11.08 1.27 -4.57
C SER A 60 -11.01 1.79 -6.00
N GLY A 61 -11.95 1.35 -6.83
CA GLY A 61 -11.97 1.70 -8.26
C GLY A 61 -11.09 0.81 -9.15
N THR A 62 -10.43 -0.20 -8.58
CA THR A 62 -9.75 -1.25 -9.34
C THR A 62 -10.51 -2.58 -9.24
N ASN A 63 -10.15 -3.57 -10.06
CA ASN A 63 -10.67 -4.94 -9.96
C ASN A 63 -9.77 -5.82 -9.08
N GLU A 64 -9.27 -5.24 -8.00
CA GLU A 64 -8.33 -5.89 -7.08
C GLU A 64 -8.94 -6.00 -5.69
N SER A 65 -8.33 -6.84 -4.88
CA SER A 65 -8.79 -7.24 -3.56
C SER A 65 -7.64 -7.11 -2.58
N CYS A 66 -7.94 -7.06 -1.29
CA CYS A 66 -6.92 -6.96 -0.25
C CYS A 66 -6.89 -8.25 0.57
N GLY A 67 -5.69 -8.83 0.73
CA GLY A 67 -5.45 -10.04 1.51
C GLY A 67 -4.28 -9.88 2.47
N ILE A 68 -4.18 -10.76 3.48
CA ILE A 68 -2.99 -10.83 4.34
C ILE A 68 -1.79 -11.27 3.52
N ASN A 69 -0.61 -10.70 3.79
CA ASN A 69 0.61 -11.13 3.12
C ASN A 69 0.92 -12.61 3.44
N PRO A 70 0.90 -13.50 2.42
CA PRO A 70 1.15 -14.92 2.63
C PRO A 70 2.58 -15.17 3.15
N MET A 71 3.56 -14.33 2.79
CA MET A 71 4.93 -14.47 3.29
C MET A 71 5.01 -14.32 4.80
N ARG A 72 4.08 -13.57 5.40
CA ARG A 72 4.01 -13.41 6.86
C ARG A 72 3.06 -14.38 7.53
N ALA A 73 1.97 -14.76 6.87
CA ALA A 73 1.09 -15.82 7.35
C ALA A 73 1.83 -17.16 7.47
N TYR A 74 2.79 -17.41 6.56
CA TYR A 74 3.56 -18.65 6.48
C TYR A 74 5.05 -18.48 6.81
N ALA A 75 5.47 -17.34 7.39
CA ALA A 75 6.88 -17.12 7.74
C ALA A 75 7.38 -18.24 8.67
N PRO A 76 8.37 -19.06 8.25
CA PRO A 76 8.88 -20.13 9.10
C PRO A 76 9.49 -19.51 10.36
N GLN A 77 9.22 -20.10 11.53
CA GLN A 77 9.74 -19.69 12.86
C GLN A 77 11.29 -19.74 12.99
N GLN A 78 12.03 -19.86 11.89
CA GLN A 78 13.48 -20.03 11.84
C GLN A 78 14.24 -18.95 12.64
N GLN A 79 13.73 -17.72 12.70
CA GLN A 79 14.36 -16.63 13.45
C GLN A 79 14.37 -16.86 14.97
N ARG A 80 13.37 -17.58 15.53
CA ARG A 80 13.30 -17.86 16.98
C ARG A 80 14.34 -18.89 17.41
N HIS A 81 14.69 -19.85 16.54
CA HIS A 81 15.67 -20.89 16.88
C HIS A 81 17.11 -20.38 16.87
N VAL A 82 17.45 -19.45 15.96
CA VAL A 82 18.81 -18.88 15.91
C VAL A 82 19.10 -18.03 17.15
N LEU A 83 18.12 -17.25 17.63
CA LEU A 83 18.25 -16.43 18.85
C LEU A 83 18.36 -17.25 20.14
N HIS A 84 17.75 -18.44 20.21
CA HIS A 84 17.91 -19.33 21.36
C HIS A 84 19.29 -19.97 21.39
N ARG A 85 19.77 -20.50 20.25
CA ARG A 85 21.07 -21.19 20.19
C ARG A 85 22.27 -20.28 20.44
N SER A 86 22.15 -18.98 20.19
CA SER A 86 23.23 -18.01 20.43
C SER A 86 23.34 -17.55 21.88
N ARG A 87 22.44 -17.99 22.77
CA ARG A 87 22.36 -17.54 24.17
C ARG A 87 22.75 -18.63 25.18
N ASP A 88 23.20 -19.78 24.68
CA ASP A 88 23.79 -20.92 25.42
C ASP A 88 25.26 -21.08 25.03
#